data_AF-A0A498G317-F1
#
_entry.id   AF-A0A498G317-F1
#
_cell.length_a   1.000
_cell.length_b   1.000
_cell.length_c   1.000
_cell.angle_alpha   90.00
_cell.angle_beta   90.00
_cell.angle_gamma   90.00
#
_symmetry.space_group_name_H-M   'P 1'
#
loop_
_entity.id
_entity.type
_entity.pdbx_description
1 polymer ?
#
loop_
_entity_poly.entity_id
_entity_poly.type
_entity_poly.pdbx_seq_one_letter_code
_entity_poly.pdbx_strand_id
1 'polypeptide(L)'
;MTDLSDFGGGIDRSELGKTDQFHASLSDWIRSDTVSVYSRKQKSYTDGTFKNDRGFKPNLLIEGPSYTYVLKTQIADDGSDIYEKIYTVFKYWRALTQGKESYSVDGQPITVDAVLLATDFSRAGKLFHDRQNKDPLRTGRSEEATKTADSNQIPKLEHAASETALRVLWKFVKYHTSESTIGIGALLSSVLDDDPEQMEDAALEEYSPAALYYTPSEEHVHSWNYLPFFLQNNT
;
A
#
# COMPACT_ATOMS: atom_id res chain seq x y z
N MET A 1 5.75 -10.71 -41.91
CA MET A 1 5.27 -11.74 -40.97
C MET A 1 5.91 -11.37 -39.64
N THR A 2 5.19 -10.62 -38.83
CA THR A 2 5.69 -10.09 -37.54
C THR A 2 5.51 -11.19 -36.51
N ASP A 3 6.60 -11.57 -35.85
CA ASP A 3 6.64 -12.62 -34.84
C ASP A 3 5.90 -12.14 -33.58
N LEU A 4 4.98 -12.97 -33.07
CA LEU A 4 4.21 -12.70 -31.86
C LEU A 4 5.08 -12.76 -30.59
N SER A 5 6.37 -13.13 -30.71
CA SER A 5 7.34 -13.06 -29.62
C SER A 5 7.65 -11.64 -29.13
N ASP A 6 7.40 -10.61 -29.96
CA ASP A 6 7.65 -9.20 -29.60
C ASP A 6 6.58 -8.60 -28.66
N PHE A 7 5.48 -9.33 -28.41
CA PHE A 7 4.42 -8.92 -27.47
C PHE A 7 4.68 -9.34 -26.01
N GLY A 8 5.94 -9.54 -25.64
CA GLY A 8 6.31 -9.92 -24.29
C GLY A 8 5.82 -11.33 -23.98
N GLY A 9 6.53 -12.33 -24.52
CA GLY A 9 6.35 -13.71 -24.10
C GLY A 9 6.27 -13.77 -22.58
N GLY A 10 5.09 -14.12 -22.08
CA GLY A 10 4.78 -14.11 -20.65
C GLY A 10 5.84 -14.93 -19.93
N ILE A 11 6.64 -14.25 -19.10
CA ILE A 11 7.59 -14.94 -18.24
C ILE A 11 6.77 -15.91 -17.39
N ASP A 12 7.13 -17.19 -17.47
CA ASP A 12 6.54 -18.19 -16.60
C ASP A 12 6.86 -17.81 -15.15
N ARG A 13 5.83 -17.31 -14.46
CA ARG A 13 5.96 -16.80 -13.09
C ARG A 13 6.33 -17.89 -12.10
N SER A 14 6.14 -19.16 -12.47
CA SER A 14 6.56 -20.29 -11.65
C SER A 14 8.09 -20.35 -11.49
N GLU A 15 8.86 -19.73 -12.39
CA GLU A 15 10.32 -19.66 -12.31
C GLU A 15 10.83 -18.51 -11.42
N LEU A 16 9.97 -17.56 -11.02
CA LEU A 16 10.34 -16.48 -10.12
C LEU A 16 10.51 -16.98 -8.69
N GLY A 17 11.46 -16.42 -7.95
CA GLY A 17 11.55 -16.63 -6.50
C GLY A 17 10.32 -16.07 -5.78
N LYS A 18 9.98 -16.62 -4.60
CA LYS A 18 8.77 -16.23 -3.83
C LYS A 18 8.57 -14.72 -3.68
N THR A 19 9.63 -13.96 -3.38
CA THR A 19 9.55 -12.49 -3.28
C THR A 19 9.16 -11.83 -4.60
N ASP A 20 9.75 -12.27 -5.71
CA ASP A 20 9.44 -11.72 -7.03
C ASP A 20 8.04 -12.15 -7.49
N GLN A 21 7.58 -13.36 -7.15
CA GLN A 21 6.18 -13.79 -7.38
C GLN A 21 5.19 -12.88 -6.64
N PHE A 22 5.46 -12.60 -5.35
CA PHE A 22 4.66 -11.68 -4.57
C PHE A 22 4.66 -10.27 -5.20
N HIS A 23 5.83 -9.73 -5.58
CA HIS A 23 5.90 -8.41 -6.21
C HIS A 23 5.20 -8.37 -7.57
N ALA A 24 5.25 -9.45 -8.36
CA ALA A 24 4.52 -9.56 -9.61
C ALA A 24 3.01 -9.54 -9.37
N SER A 25 2.51 -10.37 -8.46
CA SER A 25 1.09 -10.39 -8.07
C SER A 25 0.61 -9.03 -7.53
N LEU A 26 1.43 -8.38 -6.70
CA LEU A 26 1.14 -7.07 -6.15
C LEU A 26 1.13 -5.99 -7.25
N SER A 27 2.08 -6.03 -8.19
CA SER A 27 2.15 -5.05 -9.27
C SER A 27 0.96 -5.18 -10.22
N ASP A 28 0.56 -6.40 -10.59
CA ASP A 28 -0.63 -6.63 -11.41
C ASP A 28 -1.91 -6.11 -10.77
N TRP A 29 -2.02 -6.25 -9.45
CA TRP A 29 -3.19 -5.76 -8.72
C TRP A 29 -3.30 -4.24 -8.77
N ILE A 30 -2.16 -3.55 -8.68
CA ILE A 30 -2.09 -2.08 -8.59
C ILE A 30 -2.17 -1.43 -9.97
N ARG A 31 -1.55 -2.04 -10.98
CA ARG A 31 -1.40 -1.46 -12.31
C ARG A 31 -2.75 -1.33 -13.00
N SER A 32 -2.94 -0.19 -13.65
CA SER A 32 -4.08 0.09 -14.52
C SER A 32 -3.64 1.08 -15.59
N ASP A 33 -4.53 1.44 -16.52
CA ASP A 33 -4.25 2.44 -17.56
C ASP A 33 -3.75 3.79 -17.01
N THR A 34 -4.06 4.10 -15.75
CA THR A 34 -3.70 5.36 -15.10
C THR A 34 -2.77 5.23 -13.90
N VAL A 35 -2.38 4.00 -13.54
CA VAL A 35 -1.53 3.74 -12.36
C VAL A 35 -0.34 2.89 -12.79
N SER A 36 0.85 3.45 -12.65
CA SER A 36 2.12 2.80 -12.97
C SER A 36 2.80 2.29 -11.71
N VAL A 37 3.51 1.17 -11.83
CA VAL A 37 4.33 0.58 -10.77
C VAL A 37 5.77 0.46 -11.24
N TYR A 38 6.69 1.03 -10.48
CA TYR A 38 8.13 1.02 -10.77
C TYR A 38 8.90 0.21 -9.73
N SER A 39 10.02 -0.37 -10.14
CA SER A 39 10.95 -1.09 -9.26
C SER A 39 12.36 -0.50 -9.32
N ARG A 40 13.22 -0.79 -8.33
CA ARG A 40 14.61 -0.26 -8.32
C ARG A 40 15.51 -0.84 -9.43
N LYS A 41 15.10 -1.96 -10.02
CA LYS A 41 15.75 -2.63 -11.14
C LYS A 41 14.67 -3.00 -12.15
N GLN A 42 15.02 -3.09 -13.43
CA GLN A 42 14.06 -3.51 -14.44
C GLN A 42 13.51 -4.90 -14.08
N LYS A 43 12.19 -5.00 -14.06
CA LYS A 43 11.44 -6.24 -13.90
C LYS A 43 10.41 -6.31 -15.01
N SER A 44 9.93 -7.51 -15.31
CA SER A 44 8.92 -7.72 -16.36
C SER A 44 7.49 -7.38 -15.92
N TYR A 45 7.27 -7.31 -14.61
CA TYR A 45 5.97 -7.04 -14.00
C TYR A 45 5.83 -5.58 -13.53
N THR A 46 6.74 -4.70 -13.93
CA THR A 46 6.73 -3.27 -13.61
C THR A 46 6.83 -2.42 -14.88
N ASP A 47 6.37 -1.17 -14.81
CA ASP A 47 6.35 -0.21 -15.91
C ASP A 47 7.71 0.45 -16.17
N GLY A 48 8.67 0.25 -15.27
CA GLY A 48 10.01 0.79 -15.42
C GLY A 48 10.80 0.79 -14.12
N THR A 49 11.72 1.75 -14.01
CA THR A 49 12.59 1.86 -12.83
C THR A 49 12.54 3.22 -12.17
N PHE A 50 12.64 3.22 -10.84
CA PHE A 50 12.89 4.43 -10.07
C PHE A 50 14.28 4.41 -9.45
N LYS A 51 14.84 5.61 -9.23
CA LYS A 51 16.09 5.83 -8.50
C LYS A 51 15.80 6.52 -7.18
N ASN A 52 16.60 6.17 -6.19
CA ASN A 52 16.54 6.75 -4.86
C ASN A 52 17.94 6.75 -4.24
N ASP A 53 18.16 7.56 -3.22
CA ASP A 53 19.43 7.64 -2.50
C ASP A 53 19.74 6.35 -1.74
N ARG A 54 21.03 6.04 -1.58
CA ARG A 54 21.48 4.66 -1.28
C ARG A 54 21.08 4.14 0.11
N GLY A 55 20.60 5.01 1.01
CA GLY A 55 20.32 4.69 2.42
C GLY A 55 19.05 3.88 2.63
N PHE A 56 17.97 4.25 1.94
CA PHE A 56 16.69 3.58 2.05
C PHE A 56 16.43 2.74 0.79
N LYS A 57 15.73 1.60 0.91
CA LYS A 57 15.54 0.65 -0.19
C LYS A 57 14.08 0.19 -0.22
N PRO A 58 13.17 1.03 -0.73
CA PRO A 58 11.81 0.57 -0.99
C PRO A 58 11.79 -0.49 -2.08
N ASN A 59 10.70 -1.24 -2.10
CA ASN A 59 10.55 -2.36 -3.01
C ASN A 59 9.94 -1.89 -4.33
N LEU A 60 8.86 -1.11 -4.24
CA LEU A 60 8.11 -0.58 -5.36
C LEU A 60 7.82 0.91 -5.14
N LEU A 61 7.48 1.58 -6.24
CA LEU A 61 6.94 2.93 -6.26
C LEU A 61 5.68 2.91 -7.13
N ILE A 62 4.60 3.51 -6.63
CA ILE A 62 3.32 3.61 -7.32
C ILE A 62 3.14 5.06 -7.74
N GLU A 63 2.81 5.30 -9.00
CA GLU A 63 2.50 6.62 -9.54
C GLU A 63 1.10 6.58 -10.15
N GLY A 64 0.17 7.32 -9.55
CA GLY A 64 -1.16 7.57 -10.09
C GLY A 64 -1.30 9.03 -10.55
N PRO A 65 -2.48 9.43 -11.05
CA PRO A 65 -2.68 10.76 -11.61
C PRO A 65 -2.56 11.90 -10.58
N SER A 66 -2.89 11.61 -9.33
CA SER A 66 -2.95 12.59 -8.25
C SER A 66 -2.02 12.28 -7.08
N TYR A 67 -1.51 11.05 -7.00
CA TYR A 67 -0.75 10.59 -5.84
C TYR A 67 0.38 9.64 -6.24
N THR A 68 1.48 9.72 -5.51
CA THR A 68 2.66 8.88 -5.65
C THR A 68 3.01 8.26 -4.29
N TYR A 69 3.16 6.94 -4.27
CA TYR A 69 3.43 6.19 -3.05
C TYR A 69 4.73 5.41 -3.12
N VAL A 70 5.51 5.45 -2.04
CA VAL A 70 6.68 4.57 -1.87
C VAL A 70 6.28 3.36 -1.07
N LEU A 71 6.51 2.16 -1.62
CA LEU A 71 6.03 0.92 -1.03
C LEU A 71 7.17 0.08 -0.45
N LYS A 72 7.05 -0.24 0.84
CA LYS A 72 7.81 -1.33 1.47
C LYS A 72 6.94 -2.57 1.51
N THR A 73 7.51 -3.71 1.16
CA THR A 73 6.76 -4.98 1.09
C THR A 73 7.31 -6.01 2.07
N GLN A 74 6.45 -6.88 2.60
CA GLN A 74 6.84 -8.02 3.44
C GLN A 74 5.92 -9.22 3.17
N ILE A 75 6.48 -10.42 3.03
CA ILE A 75 5.69 -11.66 3.07
C ILE A 75 5.41 -11.96 4.55
N ALA A 76 4.14 -12.02 4.95
CA ALA A 76 3.71 -12.03 6.35
C ALA A 76 3.64 -13.44 6.94
N ASP A 77 4.70 -14.25 6.79
CA ASP A 77 4.75 -15.59 7.39
C ASP A 77 4.81 -15.56 8.93
N ASP A 78 5.43 -14.51 9.49
CA ASP A 78 5.52 -14.23 10.93
C ASP A 78 5.09 -12.78 11.23
N GLY A 79 4.28 -12.59 12.27
CA GLY A 79 3.85 -11.28 12.73
C GLY A 79 4.99 -10.41 13.25
N SER A 80 6.08 -11.00 13.77
CA SER A 80 7.25 -10.22 14.21
C SER A 80 7.89 -9.43 13.07
N ASP A 81 7.91 -10.02 11.87
CA ASP A 81 8.48 -9.39 10.69
C ASP A 81 7.68 -8.14 10.30
N ILE A 82 6.36 -8.17 10.49
CA ILE A 82 5.50 -7.02 10.21
C ILE A 82 5.85 -5.85 11.13
N TYR A 83 6.08 -6.09 12.43
CA TYR A 83 6.48 -5.03 13.36
C TYR A 83 7.85 -4.43 13.01
N GLU A 84 8.82 -5.25 12.59
CA GLU A 84 10.12 -4.75 12.11
C GLU A 84 9.95 -3.86 10.86
N LYS A 85 9.03 -4.24 9.97
CA LYS A 85 8.78 -3.51 8.73
C LYS A 85 7.99 -2.22 8.96
N ILE A 86 7.12 -2.17 9.96
CA ILE A 86 6.50 -0.92 10.43
C ILE A 86 7.57 0.08 10.87
N TYR A 87 8.56 -0.36 11.66
CA TYR A 87 9.68 0.50 12.04
C TYR A 87 10.52 0.93 10.81
N THR A 88 10.67 0.05 9.82
CA THR A 88 11.36 0.40 8.57
C THR A 88 10.62 1.48 7.79
N VAL A 89 9.30 1.36 7.65
CA VAL A 89 8.44 2.37 7.00
C VAL A 89 8.51 3.70 7.74
N PHE A 90 8.49 3.68 9.08
CA PHE A 90 8.68 4.89 9.89
C PHE A 90 10.03 5.59 9.60
N LYS A 91 11.13 4.82 9.48
CA LYS A 91 12.44 5.39 9.13
C LYS A 91 12.45 6.01 7.74
N TYR A 92 11.77 5.40 6.78
CA TYR A 92 11.69 5.90 5.40
C TYR A 92 10.93 7.20 5.35
N TRP A 93 9.75 7.23 5.99
CA TRP A 93 8.96 8.44 6.15
C TRP A 93 9.78 9.55 6.81
N ARG A 94 10.46 9.27 7.93
CA ARG A 94 11.30 10.27 8.63
C ARG A 94 12.43 10.80 7.75
N ALA A 95 13.01 9.99 6.88
CA ALA A 95 14.07 10.43 5.99
C ALA A 95 13.55 11.37 4.91
N LEU A 96 12.40 11.03 4.31
CA LEU A 96 11.70 11.87 3.34
C LEU A 96 11.32 13.22 3.95
N THR A 97 10.70 13.23 5.13
CA THR A 97 10.26 14.46 5.79
C THR A 97 11.41 15.37 6.24
N GLN A 98 12.61 14.82 6.37
CA GLN A 98 13.83 15.57 6.70
C GLN A 98 14.64 15.97 5.47
N GLY A 99 14.14 15.72 4.25
CA GLY A 99 14.86 16.01 3.00
C GLY A 99 16.14 15.18 2.82
N LYS A 100 16.23 14.02 3.48
CA LYS A 100 17.40 13.12 3.43
C LYS A 100 17.27 12.01 2.38
N GLU A 101 16.15 11.95 1.69
CA GLU A 101 15.84 10.96 0.68
C GLU A 101 14.99 11.65 -0.40
N SER A 102 15.23 11.29 -1.67
CA SER A 102 14.48 11.80 -2.82
C SER A 102 14.33 10.70 -3.85
N TYR A 103 13.32 10.82 -4.70
CA TYR A 103 12.98 9.81 -5.70
C TYR A 103 12.93 10.43 -7.08
N SER A 104 13.27 9.63 -8.09
CA SER A 104 13.09 10.01 -9.49
C SER A 104 12.69 8.82 -10.36
N VAL A 105 11.87 9.08 -11.36
CA VAL A 105 11.49 8.16 -12.43
C VAL A 105 11.96 8.78 -13.73
N ASP A 106 12.67 8.01 -14.57
CA ASP A 106 13.24 8.49 -15.84
C ASP A 106 14.08 9.78 -15.73
N GLY A 107 14.72 9.98 -14.58
CA GLY A 107 15.54 11.16 -14.29
C GLY A 107 14.75 12.40 -13.87
N GLN A 108 13.41 12.35 -13.85
CA GLN A 108 12.57 13.41 -13.32
C GLN A 108 12.33 13.21 -11.82
N PRO A 109 12.58 14.23 -10.98
CA PRO A 109 12.23 14.18 -9.57
C PRO A 109 10.72 14.00 -9.39
N ILE A 110 10.34 13.20 -8.41
CA ILE A 110 8.93 12.98 -8.04
C ILE A 110 8.70 13.35 -6.58
N THR A 111 7.51 13.87 -6.31
CA THR A 111 7.03 14.11 -4.95
C THR A 111 6.35 12.85 -4.44
N VAL A 112 6.64 12.44 -3.20
CA VAL A 112 6.02 11.28 -2.57
C VAL A 112 4.94 11.75 -1.60
N ASP A 113 3.72 11.30 -1.80
CA ASP A 113 2.57 11.63 -0.95
C ASP A 113 2.51 10.76 0.28
N ALA A 114 2.87 9.47 0.18
CA ALA A 114 2.91 8.60 1.35
C ALA A 114 3.94 7.47 1.27
N VAL A 115 4.39 7.01 2.43
CA VAL A 115 5.16 5.76 2.57
C VAL A 115 4.24 4.67 3.11
N LEU A 116 4.09 3.60 2.34
CA LEU A 116 3.13 2.54 2.61
C LEU A 116 3.83 1.20 2.89
N LEU A 117 3.23 0.39 3.76
CA LEU A 117 3.51 -1.04 3.92
C LEU A 117 2.50 -1.86 3.11
N ALA A 118 2.97 -2.84 2.35
CA ALA A 118 2.13 -3.88 1.77
C ALA A 118 2.61 -5.27 2.21
N THR A 119 1.67 -6.20 2.31
CA THR A 119 1.96 -7.61 2.52
C THR A 119 1.25 -8.47 1.49
N ASP A 120 1.56 -9.75 1.46
CA ASP A 120 0.84 -10.75 0.68
C ASP A 120 -0.64 -10.92 1.11
N PHE A 121 -1.03 -10.35 2.26
CA PHE A 121 -2.42 -10.29 2.72
C PHE A 121 -3.12 -8.95 2.46
N SER A 122 -2.45 -7.98 1.82
CA SER A 122 -3.02 -6.66 1.54
C SER A 122 -4.31 -6.73 0.72
N ARG A 123 -4.43 -7.69 -0.21
CA ARG A 123 -5.65 -7.93 -1.01
C ARG A 123 -6.86 -8.32 -0.17
N ALA A 124 -6.62 -9.00 0.96
CA ALA A 124 -7.65 -9.36 1.93
C ALA A 124 -7.89 -8.24 2.98
N GLY A 125 -7.33 -7.04 2.78
CA GLY A 125 -7.45 -5.94 3.72
C GLY A 125 -6.63 -6.10 5.01
N LYS A 126 -5.61 -6.96 5.00
CA LYS A 126 -4.81 -7.31 6.19
C LYS A 126 -3.31 -7.01 5.99
N LEU A 127 -2.62 -6.71 7.08
CA LEU A 127 -1.15 -6.70 7.18
C LEU A 127 -0.61 -7.99 7.82
N PHE A 128 -1.42 -8.69 8.60
CA PHE A 128 -1.00 -9.88 9.33
C PHE A 128 -1.65 -11.12 8.75
N HIS A 129 -0.92 -12.23 8.76
CA HIS A 129 -1.51 -13.52 8.48
C HIS A 129 -2.48 -13.91 9.60
N ASP A 130 -3.69 -14.30 9.22
CA ASP A 130 -4.76 -14.66 10.14
C ASP A 130 -4.71 -16.14 10.60
N ARG A 131 -3.51 -16.67 10.93
CA ARG A 131 -3.42 -18.04 11.47
C ARG A 131 -4.07 -18.06 12.85
N GLN A 132 -5.02 -18.99 13.04
CA GLN A 132 -5.70 -19.18 14.33
C GLN A 132 -6.52 -17.95 14.76
N ASN A 133 -7.10 -17.22 13.81
CA ASN A 133 -7.97 -16.05 14.09
C ASN A 133 -7.23 -14.95 14.89
N LYS A 134 -5.97 -14.70 14.54
CA LYS A 134 -5.10 -13.72 15.23
C LYS A 134 -5.28 -12.30 14.70
N ASP A 135 -5.94 -12.12 13.56
CA ASP A 135 -6.30 -10.80 13.03
C ASP A 135 -7.81 -10.73 12.70
N PRO A 136 -8.68 -10.88 13.72
CA PRO A 136 -10.12 -10.96 13.50
C PRO A 136 -10.67 -9.65 12.92
N LEU A 137 -11.68 -9.77 12.05
CA LEU A 137 -12.44 -8.64 11.54
C LEU A 137 -13.20 -7.95 12.68
N ARG A 138 -13.17 -6.62 12.72
CA ARG A 138 -13.97 -5.83 13.66
C ARG A 138 -15.26 -5.37 13.00
N THR A 139 -16.37 -5.84 13.53
CA THR A 139 -17.72 -5.49 13.07
C THR A 139 -18.36 -4.35 13.88
N GLY A 140 -17.66 -3.78 14.86
CA GLY A 140 -18.16 -2.68 15.71
C GLY A 140 -17.17 -1.53 15.83
N ARG A 141 -17.70 -0.29 15.86
CA ARG A 141 -16.94 0.98 15.90
C ARG A 141 -17.54 1.96 16.90
N SER A 142 -16.73 2.94 17.34
CA SER A 142 -17.26 4.11 18.04
C SER A 142 -17.98 5.04 17.07
N GLU A 143 -18.83 5.94 17.58
CA GLU A 143 -19.57 6.89 16.75
C GLU A 143 -18.64 7.78 15.91
N GLU A 144 -17.51 8.20 16.47
CA GLU A 144 -16.51 9.00 15.76
C GLU A 144 -15.85 8.21 14.63
N ALA A 145 -15.50 6.94 14.87
CA ALA A 145 -14.91 6.09 13.84
C ALA A 145 -15.91 5.76 12.72
N THR A 146 -17.21 5.68 13.03
CA THR A 146 -18.26 5.57 12.01
C THR A 146 -18.32 6.83 11.17
N LYS A 147 -18.37 8.02 11.77
CA LYS A 147 -18.37 9.30 11.02
C LYS A 147 -17.15 9.47 10.11
N THR A 148 -15.96 9.07 10.59
CA THR A 148 -14.72 9.10 9.79
C THR A 148 -14.74 8.10 8.63
N ALA A 149 -15.40 6.95 8.80
CA ALA A 149 -15.59 6.00 7.71
C ALA A 149 -16.61 6.51 6.69
N ASP A 150 -17.72 7.08 7.16
CA ASP A 150 -18.76 7.68 6.32
C ASP A 150 -18.24 8.88 5.53
N SER A 151 -17.19 9.54 6.02
CA SER A 151 -16.47 10.59 5.30
C SER A 151 -15.32 10.09 4.43
N ASN A 152 -15.21 8.78 4.20
CA ASN A 152 -14.20 8.13 3.36
C ASN A 152 -12.75 8.40 3.77
N GLN A 153 -12.50 8.62 5.07
CA GLN A 153 -11.15 8.87 5.57
C GLN A 153 -10.47 7.59 6.08
N ILE A 154 -11.26 6.58 6.44
CA ILE A 154 -10.82 5.23 6.79
C ILE A 154 -11.82 4.21 6.17
N PRO A 155 -11.43 2.95 5.94
CA PRO A 155 -12.37 1.93 5.47
C PRO A 155 -13.50 1.68 6.47
N LYS A 156 -14.63 1.09 6.04
CA LYS A 156 -15.77 0.73 6.93
C LYS A 156 -15.48 -0.44 7.87
N LEU A 157 -14.60 -1.34 7.48
CA LEU A 157 -14.16 -2.49 8.25
C LEU A 157 -12.65 -2.47 8.41
N GLU A 158 -12.16 -3.04 9.51
CA GLU A 158 -10.72 -3.20 9.75
C GLU A 158 -10.46 -4.50 10.53
N HIS A 159 -9.30 -5.09 10.29
CA HIS A 159 -8.82 -6.23 11.06
C HIS A 159 -8.03 -5.76 12.29
N ALA A 160 -8.24 -6.40 13.45
CA ALA A 160 -7.85 -5.84 14.74
C ALA A 160 -6.34 -5.61 14.93
N ALA A 161 -5.50 -6.56 14.53
CA ALA A 161 -4.05 -6.43 14.59
C ALA A 161 -3.53 -5.44 13.55
N SER A 162 -4.08 -5.47 12.33
CA SER A 162 -3.77 -4.53 11.25
C SER A 162 -4.11 -3.08 11.64
N GLU A 163 -5.31 -2.84 12.17
CA GLU A 163 -5.77 -1.56 12.73
C GLU A 163 -4.79 -1.09 13.82
N THR A 164 -4.57 -1.92 14.84
CA THR A 164 -3.73 -1.57 16.00
C THR A 164 -2.33 -1.16 15.56
N ALA A 165 -1.72 -1.92 14.65
CA ALA A 165 -0.41 -1.65 14.11
C ALA A 165 -0.34 -0.29 13.39
N LEU A 166 -1.34 0.02 12.55
CA LEU A 166 -1.44 1.30 11.86
C LEU A 166 -1.67 2.45 12.84
N ARG A 167 -2.57 2.30 13.81
CA ARG A 167 -2.83 3.33 14.84
C ARG A 167 -1.59 3.63 15.68
N VAL A 168 -0.77 2.62 16.00
CA VAL A 168 0.51 2.81 16.70
C VAL A 168 1.51 3.57 15.81
N LEU A 169 1.61 3.23 14.53
CA LEU A 169 2.46 3.93 13.56
C LEU A 169 2.09 5.42 13.45
N TRP A 170 0.80 5.72 13.35
CA TRP A 170 0.30 7.09 13.26
C TRP A 170 0.58 7.89 14.54
N LYS A 171 0.46 7.27 15.72
CA LYS A 171 0.87 7.90 16.98
C LYS A 171 2.35 8.28 16.96
N PHE A 172 3.25 7.39 16.51
CA PHE A 172 4.68 7.73 16.42
C PHE A 172 4.92 8.96 15.56
N VAL A 173 4.27 9.03 14.41
CA VAL A 173 4.39 10.13 13.45
C VAL A 173 3.87 11.44 14.02
N LYS A 174 2.68 11.42 14.64
CA LYS A 174 2.09 12.57 15.34
C LYS A 174 3.01 13.15 16.43
N TYR A 175 3.75 12.31 17.15
CA TYR A 175 4.70 12.77 18.17
C TYR A 175 6.05 13.25 17.62
N HIS A 176 6.37 12.98 16.36
CA HIS A 176 7.65 13.38 15.75
C HIS A 176 7.58 14.71 15.00
N THR A 177 6.55 14.93 14.17
CA THR A 177 6.35 16.22 13.48
C THR A 177 4.88 16.39 13.10
N SER A 178 4.29 17.53 13.47
CA SER A 178 2.92 17.89 13.10
C SER A 178 2.80 18.54 11.73
N GLU A 179 3.91 19.01 11.15
CA GLU A 179 3.90 19.87 9.96
C GLU A 179 4.21 19.11 8.66
N SER A 180 4.36 17.79 8.72
CA SER A 180 4.65 17.01 7.51
C SER A 180 3.40 16.76 6.67
N THR A 181 3.53 17.06 5.38
CA THR A 181 2.56 16.77 4.32
C THR A 181 2.72 15.37 3.72
N ILE A 182 3.67 14.56 4.22
CA ILE A 182 3.91 13.20 3.72
C ILE A 182 3.17 12.23 4.65
N GLY A 183 2.29 11.45 4.05
CA GLY A 183 1.51 10.42 4.71
C GLY A 183 2.32 9.16 5.05
N ILE A 184 1.76 8.35 5.94
CA ILE A 184 2.30 7.05 6.32
C ILE A 184 1.20 6.05 6.63
N GLY A 185 1.33 4.82 6.13
CA GLY A 185 0.33 3.79 6.40
C GLY A 185 0.55 2.51 5.61
N ALA A 186 -0.51 2.00 5.01
CA ALA A 186 -0.52 0.72 4.30
C ALA A 186 -1.29 0.77 2.98
N LEU A 187 -0.90 -0.13 2.08
CA LEU A 187 -1.70 -0.49 0.92
C LEU A 187 -2.57 -1.70 1.31
N LEU A 188 -3.88 -1.52 1.26
CA LEU A 188 -4.91 -2.49 1.58
C LEU A 188 -5.89 -2.57 0.41
N SER A 189 -7.07 -3.14 0.65
CA SER A 189 -8.06 -3.46 -0.38
C SER A 189 -9.41 -2.84 -0.06
N SER A 190 -10.16 -2.44 -1.09
CA SER A 190 -11.54 -1.96 -0.99
C SER A 190 -12.52 -3.02 -0.46
N VAL A 191 -12.08 -4.28 -0.30
CA VAL A 191 -12.85 -5.33 0.39
C VAL A 191 -13.26 -4.91 1.80
N LEU A 192 -12.52 -3.98 2.40
CA LEU A 192 -12.82 -3.41 3.72
C LEU A 192 -14.02 -2.45 3.72
N ASP A 193 -14.61 -2.12 2.57
CA ASP A 193 -15.81 -1.29 2.47
C ASP A 193 -17.07 -2.07 2.11
N ASP A 194 -16.94 -3.38 1.99
CA ASP A 194 -18.02 -4.31 1.67
C ASP A 194 -18.72 -4.85 2.92
N ASP A 195 -19.76 -5.65 2.72
CA ASP A 195 -20.44 -6.38 3.80
C ASP A 195 -19.55 -7.51 4.33
N PRO A 196 -19.36 -7.65 5.67
CA PRO A 196 -18.62 -8.76 6.26
C PRO A 196 -19.02 -10.15 5.74
N GLU A 197 -20.30 -10.38 5.45
CA GLU A 197 -20.78 -11.67 4.92
C GLU A 197 -20.29 -11.92 3.49
N GLN A 198 -20.10 -10.86 2.70
CA GLN A 198 -19.62 -10.96 1.31
C GLN A 198 -18.09 -11.13 1.23
N MET A 199 -17.36 -10.73 2.28
CA MET A 199 -15.91 -10.86 2.34
C MET A 199 -15.42 -12.32 2.40
N GLU A 200 -16.20 -13.26 2.94
CA GLU A 200 -15.79 -14.66 3.07
C GLU A 200 -15.82 -15.41 1.73
N ASP A 201 -16.76 -15.05 0.86
CA ASP A 201 -16.94 -15.63 -0.49
C ASP A 201 -16.31 -14.76 -1.60
N ALA A 202 -15.70 -13.64 -1.22
CA ALA A 202 -15.12 -12.65 -2.12
C ALA A 202 -14.01 -13.20 -3.02
N ALA A 203 -14.15 -13.02 -4.32
CA ALA A 203 -13.03 -13.11 -5.24
C ALA A 203 -12.12 -11.90 -5.04
N LEU A 204 -11.07 -12.04 -4.23
CA LEU A 204 -10.14 -10.95 -3.86
C LEU A 204 -9.46 -10.24 -5.05
N GLU A 205 -9.54 -10.82 -6.26
CA GLU A 205 -9.05 -10.22 -7.51
C GLU A 205 -9.95 -9.10 -8.04
N GLU A 206 -11.22 -9.04 -7.61
CA GLU A 206 -12.21 -8.04 -8.04
C GLU A 206 -12.12 -6.75 -7.23
N TYR A 207 -11.50 -6.79 -6.05
CA TYR A 207 -11.38 -5.62 -5.17
C TYR A 207 -10.19 -4.77 -5.55
N SER A 208 -10.40 -3.46 -5.49
CA SER A 208 -9.39 -2.48 -5.88
C SER A 208 -8.37 -2.27 -4.77
N PRO A 209 -7.09 -2.04 -5.10
CA PRO A 209 -6.12 -1.58 -4.12
C PRO A 209 -6.52 -0.20 -3.59
N ALA A 210 -6.21 0.06 -2.33
CA ALA A 210 -6.47 1.33 -1.69
C ALA A 210 -5.38 1.68 -0.67
N ALA A 211 -4.93 2.93 -0.69
CA ALA A 211 -3.94 3.46 0.22
C ALA A 211 -4.64 4.03 1.47
N LEU A 212 -4.37 3.42 2.63
CA LEU A 212 -4.78 3.93 3.94
C LEU A 212 -3.59 4.60 4.61
N TYR A 213 -3.63 5.90 4.83
CA TYR A 213 -2.52 6.61 5.46
C TYR A 213 -2.95 7.80 6.31
N TYR A 214 -2.01 8.23 7.17
CA TYR A 214 -2.16 9.37 8.05
C TYR A 214 -1.16 10.47 7.67
N THR A 215 -1.66 11.70 7.50
CA THR A 215 -0.86 12.90 7.23
C THR A 215 -1.02 13.90 8.38
N PRO A 216 0.03 14.18 9.18
CA PRO A 216 -0.08 15.02 10.38
C PRO A 216 -0.60 16.44 10.15
N SER A 217 -0.25 17.06 9.02
CA SER A 217 -0.49 18.49 8.78
C SER A 217 -1.83 18.80 8.11
N GLU A 218 -2.61 17.78 7.75
CA GLU A 218 -3.85 17.96 7.00
C GLU A 218 -5.05 18.18 7.94
N GLU A 219 -6.08 18.90 7.47
CA GLU A 219 -7.34 19.04 8.20
C GLU A 219 -8.04 17.67 8.34
N HIS A 220 -8.03 16.90 7.24
CA HIS A 220 -8.42 15.50 7.22
C HIS A 220 -7.16 14.64 7.25
N VAL A 221 -6.69 14.39 8.48
CA VAL A 221 -5.42 13.69 8.73
C VAL A 221 -5.40 12.24 8.26
N HIS A 222 -6.53 11.66 7.85
CA HIS A 222 -6.62 10.30 7.34
C HIS A 222 -7.08 10.31 5.89
N SER A 223 -6.47 9.47 5.07
CA SER A 223 -6.81 9.28 3.66
C SER A 223 -7.06 7.80 3.39
N TRP A 224 -8.16 7.51 2.69
CA TRP A 224 -8.51 6.20 2.19
C TRP A 224 -8.79 6.28 0.69
N ASN A 225 -7.72 6.10 -0.09
CA ASN A 225 -7.70 6.44 -1.52
C ASN A 225 -7.60 5.18 -2.37
N TYR A 226 -8.60 4.94 -3.23
CA TYR A 226 -8.60 3.80 -4.15
C TYR A 226 -7.57 4.01 -5.27
N LEU A 227 -7.13 2.92 -5.88
CA LEU A 227 -6.20 2.90 -7.00
C LEU A 227 -6.81 2.07 -8.14
N PRO A 228 -7.28 2.71 -9.23
CA PRO A 228 -7.31 4.16 -9.46
C PRO A 228 -8.38 4.91 -8.64
N PHE A 229 -8.11 6.19 -8.35
CA PHE A 229 -8.91 7.02 -7.42
C PHE A 229 -10.38 7.20 -7.81
N PHE A 230 -10.71 7.13 -9.11
CA PHE A 230 -12.07 7.36 -9.59
C PHE A 230 -13.04 6.21 -9.29
N LEU A 231 -12.54 5.03 -8.89
CA LEU A 231 -13.40 3.91 -8.49
C LEU A 231 -14.18 4.19 -7.21
N GLN A 232 -13.73 5.17 -6.42
CA GLN A 232 -14.41 5.62 -5.22
C GLN A 232 -15.75 6.32 -5.48
N ASN A 233 -15.96 6.86 -6.70
CA ASN A 233 -17.16 7.63 -7.05
C ASN A 233 -18.27 6.80 -7.72
N ASN A 234 -18.08 5.49 -7.88
CA ASN A 234 -19.00 4.60 -8.61
C ASN A 234 -19.83 3.66 -7.71
N THR A 235 -19.74 3.82 -6.38
CA THR A 235 -20.55 3.12 -5.36
C THR A 235 -21.39 4.12 -4.59
#